data_AF-A0A367Q0P6-F1
#
_entry.id   AF-A0A367Q0P6-F1
#
_cell.length_a   1.000
_cell.length_b   1.000
_cell.length_c   1.000
_cell.angle_alpha   90.00
_cell.angle_beta   90.00
_cell.angle_gamma   90.00
#
_symmetry.space_group_name_H-M   'P 1'
#
loop_
_entity.id
_entity.type
_entity.pdbx_description
1 polymer ?
#
loop_
_entity_poly.entity_id
_entity_poly.type
_entity_poly.pdbx_seq_one_letter_code
_entity_poly.pdbx_strand_id
1 'polypeptide(L)' 'MTPEDKKRLEEHIKEIARILYKNTPLEKIETFEGIETTVREQVLEHVSPKIAFFLSEKGQERQKGKRGQ' A
#
# COMPACT_ATOMS: atom_id res chain seq x y z
N MET A 1 3.43 -14.34 -9.21
CA MET A 1 4.35 -14.12 -8.08
C MET A 1 5.13 -15.38 -7.83
N THR A 2 6.45 -15.28 -7.93
CA THR A 2 7.35 -16.36 -7.51
C THR A 2 7.29 -16.56 -5.98
N PRO A 3 7.79 -17.66 -5.43
CA PRO A 3 7.91 -17.83 -3.98
C PRO A 3 8.72 -16.71 -3.32
N GLU A 4 9.77 -16.23 -3.99
CA GLU A 4 10.57 -15.09 -3.53
C GLU A 4 9.76 -13.80 -3.49
N ASP A 5 9.00 -13.50 -4.55
CA ASP A 5 8.12 -12.31 -4.57
C ASP A 5 7.08 -12.36 -3.44
N LYS A 6 6.52 -13.54 -3.16
CA LYS A 6 5.56 -13.70 -2.05
C LYS A 6 6.20 -13.39 -0.71
N LYS A 7 7.41 -13.93 -0.46
CA LYS A 7 8.14 -13.67 0.79
C LYS A 7 8.42 -12.19 0.96
N ARG A 8 8.94 -11.54 -0.09
CA ARG A 8 9.24 -10.10 -0.05
C ARG A 8 7.97 -9.27 0.16
N LEU A 9 6.88 -9.61 -0.53
CA LEU A 9 5.61 -8.93 -0.33
C LEU A 9 5.11 -9.04 1.12
N GLU A 10 5.17 -10.23 1.72
CA GLU A 10 4.79 -10.44 3.12
C GLU A 10 5.66 -9.63 4.10
N GLU A 11 6.97 -9.54 3.86
CA GLU A 11 7.88 -8.73 4.67
C GLU A 11 7.49 -7.24 4.60
N HIS A 12 7.21 -6.73 3.39
CA HIS A 12 6.77 -5.35 3.20
C HIS A 12 5.41 -5.07 3.83
N ILE A 13 4.45 -5.99 3.70
CA ILE A 13 3.12 -5.86 4.32
C ILE A 13 3.24 -5.78 5.84
N LYS A 14 4.09 -6.61 6.46
CA LYS A 14 4.31 -6.57 7.91
C LYS A 14 4.91 -5.24 8.38
N GLU A 15 5.87 -4.69 7.64
CA GLU A 15 6.45 -3.38 7.96
C GLU A 15 5.42 -2.26 7.81
N ILE A 16 4.64 -2.27 6.73
CA ILE A 16 3.55 -1.31 6.52
C ILE A 16 2.55 -1.41 7.69
N ALA A 17 2.09 -2.61 8.03
CA ALA A 17 1.13 -2.83 9.10
C ALA A 17 1.64 -2.30 10.46
N ARG A 18 2.92 -2.53 10.79
CA ARG A 18 3.54 -1.98 12.02
C ARG A 18 3.53 -0.45 12.04
N ILE A 19 3.84 0.19 10.90
CA ILE A 19 3.82 1.65 10.79
C ILE A 19 2.40 2.19 10.96
N LEU A 20 1.41 1.60 10.27
CA LEU A 20 0.03 2.05 10.33
C LEU A 20 -0.53 1.92 11.75
N TYR A 21 -0.36 0.74 12.37
CA TYR A 21 -0.80 0.46 13.74
C TYR A 21 -0.16 1.42 14.76
N LYS A 22 1.14 1.73 14.62
CA LYS A 22 1.83 2.68 15.49
C LYS A 22 1.22 4.09 15.44
N ASN A 23 0.62 4.46 14.30
CA ASN A 23 -0.01 5.75 14.09
C ASN A 23 -1.55 5.71 14.29
N THR A 24 -2.09 4.59 14.75
CA THR A 24 -3.51 4.49 15.16
C THR A 24 -3.69 5.13 16.54
N PRO A 25 -4.68 6.02 16.74
CA PRO A 25 -4.98 6.60 18.06
C PRO A 25 -5.30 5.53 19.10
N LEU A 26 -4.86 5.73 20.34
CA LEU A 26 -5.06 4.75 21.42
C LEU A 26 -6.55 4.38 21.63
N GLU A 27 -7.46 5.35 21.54
CA GLU A 27 -8.92 5.15 21.65
C GLU A 27 -9.48 4.20 20.57
N LYS A 28 -8.81 4.11 19.41
CA LYS A 28 -9.24 3.26 18.30
C LYS A 28 -8.68 1.86 18.41
N ILE A 29 -7.62 1.65 19.19
CA ILE A 29 -6.98 0.34 19.39
C ILE A 29 -7.82 -0.56 20.32
N GLU A 30 -8.73 0.01 21.10
CA GLU A 30 -9.56 -0.73 22.06
C GLU A 30 -10.56 -1.69 21.40
N THR A 31 -10.89 -1.48 20.13
CA THR A 31 -11.85 -2.30 19.39
C THR A 31 -11.32 -2.72 18.03
N PHE A 32 -11.75 -3.89 17.56
CA PHE A 32 -11.39 -4.36 16.22
C PHE A 32 -11.90 -3.43 15.12
N GLU A 33 -13.11 -2.87 15.28
CA GLU A 33 -13.68 -1.88 14.37
C GLU A 33 -12.82 -0.61 14.31
N GLY A 34 -12.41 -0.07 15.47
CA GLY A 34 -11.55 1.12 15.52
C GLY A 34 -10.19 0.90 14.85
N ILE A 35 -9.58 -0.27 15.06
CA ILE A 35 -8.32 -0.64 14.39
C ILE A 35 -8.54 -0.75 12.87
N GLU A 36 -9.54 -1.51 12.43
CA GLU A 36 -9.77 -1.77 11.00
C GLU A 36 -10.06 -0.47 10.25
N THR A 37 -11.00 0.34 10.76
CA THR A 37 -11.40 1.59 10.12
C THR A 37 -10.24 2.57 10.02
N THR A 38 -9.48 2.75 11.12
CA THR A 38 -8.31 3.65 11.11
C THR A 38 -7.23 3.16 10.16
N VAL A 39 -6.87 1.88 10.22
CA VAL A 39 -5.82 1.32 9.34
C VAL A 39 -6.25 1.41 7.87
N ARG A 40 -7.52 1.16 7.57
CA ARG A 40 -8.09 1.31 6.23
C ARG A 40 -7.99 2.75 5.72
N GLU A 41 -8.34 3.73 6.54
CA GLU A 41 -8.21 5.16 6.20
C GLU A 41 -6.75 5.51 5.88
N GLN A 42 -5.81 5.07 6.72
CA GLN A 42 -4.38 5.30 6.48
C GLN A 42 -3.86 4.61 5.21
N VAL A 43 -4.37 3.41 4.88
CA VAL A 43 -4.06 2.75 3.60
C VAL A 43 -4.53 3.61 2.42
N LEU A 44 -5.76 4.11 2.48
CA LEU A 44 -6.34 4.96 1.43
C LEU A 44 -5.57 6.28 1.27
N GLU A 45 -5.13 6.89 2.38
CA GLU A 45 -4.43 8.17 2.35
C GLU A 45 -2.95 8.05 1.95
N HIS A 46 -2.25 6.99 2.39
CA HIS A 46 -0.79 6.93 2.28
C HIS A 46 -0.26 5.82 1.37
N VAL A 47 -0.96 4.68 1.26
CA VAL A 47 -0.46 3.50 0.54
C VAL A 47 -1.03 3.44 -0.87
N SER A 48 -2.35 3.48 -1.02
CA SER A 48 -3.04 3.36 -2.31
C SER A 48 -2.57 4.41 -3.34
N PRO A 49 -2.35 5.69 -3.00
CA PRO A 49 -1.88 6.68 -3.97
C PRO A 49 -0.49 6.37 -4.52
N LYS A 50 0.40 5.77 -3.72
CA LYS A 50 1.75 5.39 -4.18
C LYS A 50 1.70 4.25 -5.19
N ILE A 51 0.80 3.28 -4.98
CA ILE A 51 0.53 2.21 -5.94
C ILE A 51 -0.06 2.80 -7.23
N ALA A 52 -1.07 3.67 -7.11
CA ALA A 52 -1.70 4.31 -8.26
C ALA A 52 -0.71 5.13 -9.09
N PHE A 53 0.17 5.89 -8.43
CA PHE A 53 1.22 6.67 -9.09
C PHE A 53 2.19 5.78 -9.87
N PHE A 54 2.70 4.72 -9.23
CA PHE A 54 3.57 3.75 -9.90
C PHE A 54 2.90 3.15 -11.16
N LEU A 55 1.63 2.77 -11.06
CA LEU A 55 0.88 2.23 -12.21
C LEU A 55 0.68 3.27 -13.32
N SER A 56 0.45 4.53 -12.96
CA SER A 56 0.35 5.64 -13.92
C SER A 56 1.66 5.82 -14.69
N GLU A 57 2.80 5.83 -14.00
CA GLU A 57 4.12 5.93 -14.63
C GLU A 57 4.36 4.78 -15.62
N LYS A 58 4.05 3.53 -15.22
CA LYS A 58 4.12 2.36 -16.12
C LYS A 58 3.19 2.47 -17.32
N GLY A 59 2.01 3.04 -17.12
CA GLY A 59 1.08 3.35 -18.20
C GLY A 59 1.65 4.36 -19.21
N GLN A 60 2.33 5.41 -18.73
CA GLN A 60 2.95 6.44 -19.57
C GLN A 60 4.17 5.90 -20.34
N GLU A 61 5.04 5.11 -19.72
CA GLU A 61 6.17 4.44 -20.38
C GLU A 61 5.68 3.60 -21.57
N ARG A 62 4.61 2.81 -21.36
CA ARG A 62 4.03 1.97 -22.41
C ARG A 62 3.47 2.79 -23.58
N GLN A 63 2.88 3.95 -23.32
CA GLN A 63 2.36 4.82 -24.38
C GLN A 63 3.49 5.48 -25.18
N LYS A 64 4.57 5.90 -24.52
CA LYS A 64 5.75 6.47 -25.20
C LYS A 64 6.43 5.44 -26.11
N GLY A 65 6.60 4.20 -25.65
CA GLY A 65 7.20 3.12 -26.45
C GLY A 65 6.36 2.71 -27.68
N LYS A 66 5.05 3.01 -27.68
CA LYS A 66 4.16 2.81 -28.83
C LYS A 66 4.14 3.97 -29.82
N ARG A 67 4.45 5.20 -29.37
CA ARG A 67 4.47 6.40 -30.23
C ARG A 67 5.82 6.64 -30.91
N GLY A 68 6.89 5.97 -30.44
CA GLY A 68 8.22 5.99 -31.04
C GLY A 68 8.52 4.80 -31.97
N GLN A 69 7.50 4.02 -32.34
CA GLN A 69 7.54 2.98 -33.37
C GLN A 69 6.72 3.40 -34.58
#